data_AF-A0A7J3A7A1-F1
#
_entry.id   AF-A0A7J3A7A1-F1
#
_cell.length_a   1.000
_cell.length_b   1.000
_cell.length_c   1.000
_cell.angle_alpha   90.00
_cell.angle_beta   90.00
_cell.angle_gamma   90.00
#
_symmetry.space_group_name_H-M   'P 1'
#
loop_
_entity.id
_entity.type
_entity.pdbx_description
1 polymer ?
#
loop_
_entity_poly.entity_id
_entity_poly.type
_entity_poly.pdbx_seq_one_letter_code
_entity_poly.pdbx_strand_id
1 'polypeptide(L)'
;MLMRLAFTEEKIMSAKTALEIIFPNKKTQAAAHLFIQFLRENKGKVSKSQVSRFADRLQRGELLYEGRPLRYSRRNFYITILRNLVAMGFIQRNVPTWDASRRATQYVYAVNIFDIPKKPPSVGFWRLAYYLCKKWNSLFEDTQTSE
;
A
#
# COMPACT_ATOMS: atom_id res chain seq x y z
N MET A 1 8.67 -18.82 -6.91
CA MET A 1 8.02 -19.31 -5.67
C MET A 1 6.69 -18.57 -5.52
N LEU A 2 5.57 -19.24 -5.79
CA LEU A 2 4.24 -18.67 -5.55
C LEU A 2 4.05 -18.58 -4.03
N MET A 3 3.88 -17.36 -3.49
CA MET A 3 3.48 -17.21 -2.09
C MET A 3 2.05 -17.74 -1.93
N ARG A 4 1.85 -18.78 -1.11
CA ARG A 4 0.51 -19.16 -0.65
C ARG A 4 0.07 -18.17 0.42
N LEU A 5 -0.74 -17.20 0.03
CA LEU A 5 -1.44 -16.32 0.97
C LEU A 5 -2.56 -17.14 1.64
N ALA A 6 -2.33 -17.57 2.88
CA ALA A 6 -3.40 -18.12 3.71
C ALA A 6 -4.19 -16.95 4.31
N PHE A 7 -5.27 -16.54 3.63
CA PHE A 7 -6.25 -15.59 4.14
C PHE A 7 -7.25 -16.33 5.04
N THR A 8 -6.88 -16.58 6.31
CA THR A 8 -7.80 -17.13 7.30
C THR A 8 -8.52 -16.00 8.04
N GLU A 9 -9.75 -16.24 8.49
CA GLU A 9 -10.51 -15.26 9.28
C GLU A 9 -9.75 -14.84 10.54
N GLU A 10 -9.21 -15.82 11.26
CA GLU A 10 -8.41 -15.59 12.48
C GLU A 10 -7.23 -14.65 12.22
N LYS A 11 -6.46 -14.87 11.15
CA LYS A 11 -5.33 -14.01 10.78
C LYS A 11 -5.78 -12.59 10.44
N ILE A 12 -6.89 -12.45 9.70
CA ILE A 12 -7.41 -11.13 9.32
C ILE A 12 -7.91 -10.39 10.55
N MET A 13 -8.59 -11.05 11.47
CA MET A 13 -9.14 -10.43 12.67
C MET A 13 -8.06 -10.02 13.67
N SER A 14 -7.02 -10.85 13.84
CA SER A 14 -5.88 -10.58 14.74
C SER A 14 -4.88 -9.55 14.20
N ALA A 15 -4.75 -9.43 12.89
CA ALA A 15 -3.85 -8.46 12.28
C ALA A 15 -4.27 -7.02 12.59
N LYS A 16 -3.30 -6.16 12.91
CA LYS A 16 -3.56 -4.75 13.19
C LYS A 16 -3.85 -3.98 11.91
N THR A 17 -3.11 -4.27 10.84
CA THR A 17 -3.17 -3.53 9.57
C THR A 17 -3.36 -4.45 8.37
N ALA A 18 -3.81 -3.89 7.25
CA ALA A 18 -3.89 -4.63 5.99
C ALA A 18 -2.51 -5.18 5.56
N LEU A 19 -1.42 -4.47 5.86
CA LEU A 19 -0.07 -4.87 5.49
C LEU A 19 0.39 -6.14 6.22
N GLU A 20 -0.01 -6.33 7.48
CA GLU A 20 0.25 -7.56 8.22
C GLU A 20 -0.46 -8.79 7.63
N ILE A 21 -1.64 -8.57 7.03
CA ILE A 21 -2.39 -9.62 6.35
C ILE A 21 -1.69 -9.98 5.03
N ILE A 22 -1.37 -8.97 4.23
CA ILE A 22 -0.84 -9.11 2.86
C ILE A 22 0.60 -9.63 2.86
N PHE A 23 1.46 -9.14 3.76
CA PHE A 23 2.88 -9.46 3.75
C PHE A 23 3.24 -10.29 4.98
N PRO A 24 3.68 -11.54 4.84
CA PRO A 24 3.98 -12.39 5.99
C PRO A 24 5.29 -12.01 6.70
N ASN A 25 6.25 -11.43 5.99
CA ASN A 25 7.59 -11.12 6.50
C ASN A 25 7.64 -9.72 7.13
N LYS A 26 8.08 -9.62 8.39
CA LYS A 26 8.18 -8.35 9.15
C LYS A 26 9.01 -7.26 8.45
N LYS A 27 10.11 -7.63 7.80
CA LYS A 27 10.93 -6.68 7.03
C LYS A 27 10.20 -6.13 5.80
N THR A 28 9.38 -6.97 5.16
CA THR A 28 8.52 -6.56 4.03
C THR A 28 7.36 -5.70 4.52
N GLN A 29 6.77 -6.02 5.68
CA GLN A 29 5.76 -5.18 6.33
C GLN A 29 6.32 -3.79 6.61
N ALA A 30 7.50 -3.67 7.23
CA ALA A 30 8.16 -2.39 7.52
C ALA A 30 8.41 -1.56 6.24
N ALA A 31 8.93 -2.20 5.18
CA ALA A 31 9.15 -1.55 3.90
C ALA A 31 7.83 -1.10 3.24
N ALA A 32 6.77 -1.89 3.36
CA ALA A 32 5.45 -1.53 2.87
C ALA A 32 4.85 -0.38 3.68
N HIS A 33 5.04 -0.35 5.00
CA HIS A 33 4.62 0.76 5.87
C HIS A 33 5.28 2.08 5.44
N LEU A 34 6.60 2.09 5.21
CA LEU A 34 7.29 3.27 4.68
C LEU A 34 6.73 3.70 3.32
N PHE A 35 6.35 2.75 2.48
CA PHE A 35 5.75 3.07 1.19
C PHE A 35 4.34 3.65 1.33
N ILE A 36 3.52 3.15 2.25
CA ILE A 36 2.21 3.74 2.56
C ILE A 36 2.36 5.15 3.12
N GLN A 37 3.32 5.37 4.03
CA GLN A 37 3.64 6.71 4.53
C GLN A 37 4.03 7.64 3.39
N PHE A 38 4.93 7.21 2.50
CA PHE A 38 5.31 7.97 1.32
C PHE A 38 4.11 8.30 0.42
N LEU A 39 3.18 7.36 0.23
CA LEU A 39 1.94 7.62 -0.51
C LEU A 39 1.06 8.66 0.19
N ARG A 40 0.90 8.59 1.52
CA ARG A 40 0.13 9.57 2.30
C ARG A 40 0.70 10.97 2.18
N GLU A 41 2.02 11.12 2.35
CA GLU A 41 2.74 12.39 2.19
C GLU A 41 2.53 13.01 0.79
N ASN A 42 2.25 12.19 -0.21
CA ASN A 42 1.98 12.61 -1.59
C ASN A 42 0.47 12.56 -1.95
N LYS A 43 -0.42 12.69 -0.96
CA LYS A 43 -1.89 12.71 -1.16
C LYS A 43 -2.42 11.51 -1.95
N GLY A 44 -1.80 10.35 -1.74
CA GLY A 44 -2.16 9.09 -2.40
C GLY A 44 -1.78 9.00 -3.89
N LYS A 45 -1.09 9.97 -4.48
CA LYS A 45 -0.72 9.97 -5.90
C LYS A 45 0.79 10.17 -6.09
N VAL A 46 1.45 9.23 -6.75
CA VAL A 46 2.90 9.30 -7.00
C VAL A 46 3.25 8.90 -8.43
N SER A 47 4.12 9.68 -9.06
CA SER A 47 4.65 9.36 -10.39
C SER A 47 5.61 8.16 -10.37
N LYS A 48 5.84 7.56 -11.54
CA LYS A 48 6.81 6.45 -11.71
C LYS A 48 8.22 6.84 -11.25
N SER A 49 8.65 8.09 -11.48
CA SER A 49 9.96 8.58 -11.05
C SER A 49 10.05 8.78 -9.54
N GLN A 50 8.96 9.23 -8.89
CA GLN A 50 8.86 9.28 -7.43
C GLN A 50 8.98 7.88 -6.80
N VAL A 51 8.26 6.89 -7.33
CA VAL A 51 8.37 5.49 -6.87
C VAL A 51 9.78 4.93 -7.08
N SER A 52 10.42 5.24 -8.21
CA SER A 52 11.82 4.87 -8.45
C SER A 52 12.76 5.45 -7.39
N ARG A 53 12.66 6.76 -7.14
CA ARG A 53 13.48 7.43 -6.13
C ARG A 53 13.24 6.87 -4.74
N PHE A 54 11.98 6.62 -4.36
CA PHE A 54 11.65 5.95 -3.11
C PHE A 54 12.36 4.59 -2.99
N ALA A 55 12.27 3.76 -4.02
CA ALA A 55 12.87 2.43 -4.01
C ALA A 55 14.41 2.48 -3.92
N ASP A 56 15.04 3.50 -4.50
CA ASP A 56 16.49 3.73 -4.36
C ASP A 56 16.89 4.10 -2.93
N ARG A 57 16.17 5.05 -2.32
CA ARG A 57 16.40 5.46 -0.91
C ARG A 57 16.22 4.28 0.04
N LEU A 58 15.19 3.48 -0.19
CA LEU A 58 14.92 2.26 0.57
C LEU A 58 16.03 1.19 0.39
N GLN A 59 16.59 1.05 -0.81
CA GLN A 59 17.72 0.13 -1.05
C GLN A 59 19.03 0.59 -0.41
N ARG A 60 19.22 1.90 -0.30
CA ARG A 60 20.39 2.50 0.36
C ARG A 60 20.26 2.52 1.89
N GLY A 61 19.06 2.32 2.43
CA GLY A 61 18.79 2.37 3.86
C GLY A 61 18.65 3.79 4.41
N GLU A 62 18.32 4.75 3.54
CA GLU A 62 18.17 6.17 3.91
C GLU A 62 16.84 6.47 4.61
N LEU A 63 15.93 5.49 4.67
CA LEU A 63 14.61 5.62 5.27
C LEU A 63 14.60 4.99 6.66
N LEU A 64 14.08 5.73 7.64
CA LEU A 64 13.97 5.26 9.03
C LEU A 64 12.59 4.64 9.27
N TYR A 65 12.57 3.42 9.77
CA TYR A 65 11.37 2.76 10.30
C TYR A 65 11.55 2.57 11.81
N GLU A 66 10.65 3.13 12.62
CA GLU A 66 10.74 3.08 14.10
C GLU A 66 12.11 3.58 14.62
N GLY A 67 12.62 4.66 14.02
CA GLY A 67 13.91 5.27 14.39
C GLY A 67 15.15 4.55 13.89
N ARG A 68 15.02 3.44 13.15
CA ARG A 68 16.16 2.65 12.64
C ARG A 68 16.23 2.65 11.10
N PRO A 69 17.43 2.73 10.50
CA PRO A 69 17.61 2.58 9.07
C PRO A 69 17.07 1.25 8.55
N LEU A 70 16.15 1.28 7.59
CA LEU A 70 15.61 0.08 6.96
C LEU A 70 16.15 -0.06 5.53
N ARG A 71 16.97 -1.11 5.31
CA ARG A 71 17.45 -1.48 3.99
C ARG A 71 16.60 -2.57 3.36
N TYR A 72 16.00 -2.31 2.21
CA TYR A 72 15.18 -3.28 1.47
C TYR A 72 15.49 -3.27 -0.03
N SER A 73 15.62 -4.43 -0.65
CA SER A 73 16.01 -4.56 -2.06
C SER A 73 15.01 -3.85 -2.97
N ARG A 74 15.52 -3.01 -3.90
CA ARG A 74 14.70 -2.36 -4.93
C ARG A 74 13.92 -3.38 -5.74
N ARG A 75 14.59 -4.46 -6.18
CA ARG A 75 13.94 -5.55 -6.93
C ARG A 75 12.77 -6.13 -6.13
N ASN A 76 13.00 -6.49 -4.86
CA ASN A 76 11.95 -7.05 -3.99
C ASN A 76 10.82 -6.05 -3.74
N PHE A 77 11.12 -4.76 -3.62
CA PHE A 77 10.08 -3.74 -3.48
C PHE A 77 9.12 -3.78 -4.68
N TYR A 78 9.66 -3.81 -5.90
CA TYR A 78 8.83 -3.88 -7.11
C TYR A 78 8.06 -5.19 -7.23
N ILE A 79 8.73 -6.35 -7.10
CA ILE A 79 8.12 -7.65 -7.39
C ILE A 79 7.23 -8.17 -6.26
N THR A 80 7.46 -7.74 -5.02
CA THR A 80 6.73 -8.21 -3.84
C THR A 80 5.74 -7.17 -3.35
N ILE A 81 6.19 -5.94 -3.09
CA ILE A 81 5.32 -4.93 -2.47
C ILE A 81 4.42 -4.29 -3.52
N LEU A 82 5.01 -3.58 -4.48
CA LEU A 82 4.25 -2.81 -5.46
C LEU A 82 3.39 -3.72 -6.33
N ARG A 83 3.95 -4.82 -6.84
CA ARG A 83 3.22 -5.78 -7.68
C ARG A 83 1.99 -6.35 -6.95
N ASN A 84 2.12 -6.75 -5.68
CA ASN A 84 1.01 -7.35 -4.95
C ASN A 84 -0.07 -6.30 -4.64
N LEU A 85 0.30 -5.09 -4.22
CA LEU A 85 -0.66 -4.01 -3.98
C LEU A 85 -1.42 -3.62 -5.27
N VAL A 86 -0.73 -3.61 -6.41
CA VAL A 86 -1.38 -3.38 -7.71
C VAL A 86 -2.28 -4.55 -8.11
N ALA A 87 -1.80 -5.79 -7.99
CA ALA A 87 -2.55 -6.98 -8.38
C ALA A 87 -3.84 -7.17 -7.57
N MET A 88 -3.85 -6.75 -6.30
CA MET A 88 -5.04 -6.79 -5.44
C MET A 88 -5.93 -5.55 -5.56
N GLY A 89 -5.54 -4.56 -6.38
CA GLY A 89 -6.33 -3.35 -6.60
C GLY A 89 -6.24 -2.28 -5.50
N PHE A 90 -5.32 -2.43 -4.54
CA PHE A 90 -5.03 -1.42 -3.52
C PHE A 90 -4.34 -0.18 -4.12
N ILE A 91 -3.58 -0.37 -5.19
CA ILE A 91 -2.93 0.69 -5.95
C ILE A 91 -3.30 0.54 -7.42
N GLN A 92 -3.82 1.61 -8.01
CA GLN A 92 -4.04 1.70 -9.44
C GLN A 92 -2.76 2.16 -10.13
N ARG A 93 -2.40 1.51 -11.23
CA ARG A 93 -1.26 1.89 -12.07
C ARG A 93 -1.77 2.61 -13.32
N ASN A 94 -1.00 3.59 -13.78
CA ASN A 94 -1.29 4.38 -14.99
C ASN A 94 -2.62 5.15 -14.90
N VAL A 95 -2.90 5.76 -13.74
CA VAL A 95 -4.02 6.69 -13.62
C VAL A 95 -3.63 7.99 -14.35
N PRO A 96 -4.38 8.44 -15.36
CA PRO A 96 -4.11 9.70 -16.04
C PRO A 96 -4.43 10.84 -15.07
N THR A 97 -3.46 11.73 -14.85
CA THR A 97 -3.60 12.91 -14.01
C THR A 97 -3.05 14.10 -14.76
N TRP A 98 -3.80 15.21 -14.77
CA TRP A 98 -3.36 16.44 -15.41
C TRP A 98 -2.26 17.11 -14.58
N ASP A 99 -1.10 17.33 -15.18
CA ASP A 99 -0.02 18.13 -14.59
C ASP A 99 -0.10 19.54 -15.17
N ALA A 100 -0.63 20.48 -14.37
CA ALA A 100 -0.79 21.88 -14.78
C ALA A 100 0.56 22.56 -15.07
N SER A 101 1.64 22.14 -14.40
CA SER A 101 2.98 22.74 -14.58
C SER A 101 3.57 22.39 -15.94
N ARG A 102 3.35 21.15 -16.39
CA ARG A 102 3.85 20.64 -17.68
C ARG A 102 2.82 20.75 -18.80
N ARG A 103 1.59 21.16 -18.49
CA ARG A 103 0.44 21.19 -19.41
C ARG A 103 0.27 19.87 -20.15
N ALA A 104 0.46 18.76 -19.44
CA ALA A 104 0.48 17.42 -20.02
C ALA A 104 -0.18 16.41 -19.09
N THR A 105 -0.71 15.34 -19.68
CA THR A 105 -1.23 14.20 -18.92
C THR A 105 -0.08 13.33 -18.45
N GLN A 106 0.05 13.15 -17.13
CA GLN A 106 1.00 12.24 -16.52
C GLN A 106 0.29 10.99 -16.00
N TYR A 107 0.93 9.83 -16.20
CA TYR A 107 0.45 8.56 -15.67
C TYR A 107 1.09 8.26 -14.32
N VAL A 108 0.27 8.21 -13.27
CA VAL A 108 0.71 8.02 -11.88
C VAL A 108 0.25 6.68 -11.32
N TYR A 109 0.83 6.31 -10.17
CA TYR A 109 0.23 5.35 -9.26
C TYR A 109 -0.70 6.11 -8.32
N ALA A 110 -1.90 5.59 -8.10
CA ALA A 110 -2.87 6.16 -7.18
C ALA A 110 -3.33 5.12 -6.17
N VAL A 111 -3.46 5.52 -4.92
CA VAL A 111 -4.12 4.71 -3.87
C VAL A 111 -5.59 4.57 -4.24
N ASN A 112 -6.11 3.35 -4.11
CA ASN A 112 -7.53 3.07 -4.21
C ASN A 112 -8.14 2.99 -2.81
N ILE A 113 -9.13 3.84 -2.52
CA ILE A 113 -9.93 3.76 -1.29
C ILE A 113 -11.24 3.09 -1.67
N PHE A 114 -11.57 2.00 -0.99
CA PHE A 114 -12.74 1.22 -1.35
C PHE A 114 -13.98 1.79 -0.69
N ASP A 115 -15.03 2.03 -1.47
CA ASP A 115 -16.36 2.23 -0.94
C ASP A 115 -16.91 0.88 -0.46
N ILE A 116 -16.93 0.67 0.85
CA ILE A 116 -17.35 -0.57 1.50
C ILE A 116 -18.62 -0.34 2.33
N PRO A 117 -19.55 -1.31 2.38
CA PRO A 117 -20.79 -1.16 3.14
C PRO A 117 -20.53 -0.98 4.63
N LYS A 118 -21.40 -0.26 5.35
CA LYS A 118 -21.24 -0.05 6.80
C LYS A 118 -21.25 -1.35 7.62
N LYS A 119 -21.99 -2.36 7.16
CA LYS A 119 -22.13 -3.66 7.82
C LYS A 119 -21.32 -4.73 7.07
N PRO A 120 -20.59 -5.61 7.78
CA PRO A 120 -19.87 -6.70 7.16
C PRO A 120 -20.85 -7.69 6.50
N PRO A 121 -20.48 -8.29 5.35
CA PRO A 121 -21.16 -9.47 4.81
C PRO A 121 -21.15 -10.63 5.81
N SER A 122 -22.17 -11.50 5.75
CA SER A 122 -22.40 -12.50 6.79
C SER A 122 -21.30 -13.58 6.86
N VAL A 123 -20.87 -14.15 5.74
CA VAL A 123 -19.88 -15.26 5.71
C VAL A 123 -19.02 -15.27 4.44
N GLY A 124 -17.91 -16.00 4.49
CA GLY A 124 -17.09 -16.36 3.33
C GLY A 124 -16.09 -15.30 2.88
N PHE A 125 -15.63 -15.40 1.63
CA PHE A 125 -14.61 -14.53 1.04
C PHE A 125 -14.94 -13.04 1.18
N TRP A 126 -16.20 -12.66 0.96
CA TRP A 126 -16.65 -11.26 1.02
C TRP A 126 -16.45 -10.62 2.39
N ARG A 127 -16.64 -11.40 3.47
CA ARG A 127 -16.38 -10.94 4.84
C ARG A 127 -14.88 -10.72 5.07
N LEU A 128 -14.04 -11.62 4.57
CA LEU A 128 -12.58 -11.49 4.65
C LEU A 128 -12.08 -10.28 3.87
N ALA A 129 -12.55 -10.12 2.63
CA ALA A 129 -12.24 -8.97 1.77
C ALA A 129 -12.70 -7.66 2.42
N TYR A 130 -13.91 -7.65 3.00
CA TYR A 130 -14.44 -6.50 3.73
C TYR A 130 -13.48 -6.04 4.84
N TYR A 131 -13.03 -6.94 5.71
CA TYR A 131 -12.12 -6.58 6.80
C TYR A 131 -10.73 -6.17 6.30
N LEU A 132 -10.24 -6.79 5.23
CA LEU A 132 -8.98 -6.39 4.61
C LEU A 132 -9.08 -4.97 4.04
N CYS A 133 -10.12 -4.67 3.26
CA CYS A 133 -10.37 -3.35 2.68
C CYS A 133 -10.60 -2.30 3.78
N LYS A 134 -11.34 -2.64 4.85
CA LYS A 134 -11.54 -1.74 5.99
C LYS A 134 -10.21 -1.35 6.65
N LYS A 135 -9.34 -2.33 6.90
CA LYS A 135 -7.99 -2.09 7.45
C LYS A 135 -7.05 -1.38 6.48
N TRP A 136 -7.33 -1.44 5.18
CA TRP A 136 -6.60 -0.67 4.18
C TRP A 136 -7.03 0.79 4.21
N ASN A 137 -8.35 1.05 4.15
CA ASN A 137 -8.91 2.40 4.21
C ASN A 137 -8.45 3.14 5.47
N SER A 138 -8.43 2.46 6.62
CA SER A 138 -7.96 3.05 7.89
C SER A 138 -6.50 3.51 7.87
N LEU A 139 -5.68 3.06 6.91
CA LEU A 139 -4.30 3.57 6.77
C LEU A 139 -4.27 5.02 6.23
N PHE A 140 -5.38 5.51 5.69
CA PHE A 140 -5.48 6.81 5.03
C PHE A 140 -6.53 7.76 5.66
N GLU A 141 -7.33 7.28 6.62
CA GLU A 141 -8.41 8.05 7.28
C GLU A 141 -7.89 9.27 8.08
N ASP A 142 -6.69 9.22 8.67
CA ASP A 142 -6.08 10.34 9.42
C ASP A 142 -5.78 11.60 8.58
N THR A 143 -6.02 11.57 7.27
CA THR A 143 -5.65 12.66 6.35
C THR A 143 -6.86 13.51 5.94
N GLN A 144 -8.08 13.14 6.35
CA GLN A 144 -9.31 13.84 5.94
C GLN A 144 -9.81 14.90 6.93
N THR A 145 -9.13 15.11 8.06
CA THR A 145 -9.54 16.09 9.09
C THR A 145 -8.80 17.44 9.00
N SER A 146 -8.04 17.66 7.93
CA SER A 146 -7.29 18.89 7.71
C SER A 146 -7.60 19.48 6.34
N GLU A 147 -8.86 19.88 6.15
CA GLU A 147 -9.29 20.84 5.13
C GLU A 147 -10.02 21.99 5.80
#